data_AF-D7BAU0-F1
#
_entry.id   AF-D7BAU0-F1
#
_cell.length_a   1.000
_cell.length_b   1.000
_cell.length_c   1.000
_cell.angle_alpha   90.00
_cell.angle_beta   90.00
_cell.angle_gamma   90.00
#
_symmetry.space_group_name_H-M   'P 1'
#
loop_
_entity.id
_entity.type
_entity.pdbx_description
1 polymer ?
#
loop_
_entity_poly.entity_id
_entity_poly.type
_entity_poly.pdbx_seq_one_letter_code
_entity_poly.pdbx_strand_id
1 'polypeptide(L)'
;MSGWFITFEGPEGAGKSTQVKLLAPWLEAQGREVVLTREPGNGGWLGVEVRRLVLLSEPMSPEAEYLLYSADRAEHVRRVIAPALAAGKVVLCDRYLDSSLAYQGYGRGLDLGWLRAVAVGVTQGLKPHRTFLLDLPPEVGLARFAGRDRLEREPLEFHQRVRAGYLELAKAEPQRFVVLDATQSPEAIQAELRSHLSTLLR
;
A
#
# COMPACT_ATOMS: atom_id res chain seq x y z
N MET A 1 -16.61 8.32 -17.08
CA MET A 1 -15.23 7.81 -17.23
C MET A 1 -14.91 6.98 -16.00
N SER A 2 -14.16 5.88 -16.14
CA SER A 2 -13.68 5.12 -14.98
C SER A 2 -12.69 5.95 -14.17
N GLY A 3 -12.73 5.80 -12.84
CA GLY A 3 -11.85 6.50 -11.92
C GLY A 3 -10.41 5.99 -11.96
N TRP A 4 -9.56 6.62 -11.15
CA TRP A 4 -8.14 6.28 -11.05
C TRP A 4 -7.84 5.61 -9.71
N PHE A 5 -7.14 4.49 -9.76
CA PHE A 5 -6.69 3.78 -8.57
C PHE A 5 -5.18 3.93 -8.40
N ILE A 6 -4.76 4.63 -7.33
CA ILE A 6 -3.36 4.93 -7.04
C ILE A 6 -3.02 4.40 -5.65
N THR A 7 -1.93 3.64 -5.55
CA THR A 7 -1.47 3.08 -4.27
C THR A 7 -0.15 3.70 -3.83
N PHE A 8 0.05 3.74 -2.52
CA PHE A 8 1.28 4.19 -1.87
C PHE A 8 1.86 3.03 -1.07
N GLU A 9 3.10 2.68 -1.40
CA GLU A 9 3.78 1.50 -0.90
C GLU A 9 5.15 1.85 -0.36
N GLY A 10 5.73 0.95 0.43
CA GLY A 10 7.06 1.13 1.03
C GLY A 10 7.13 0.70 2.49
N PRO A 11 8.34 0.67 3.06
CA PRO A 11 8.58 0.25 4.42
C PRO A 11 7.93 1.18 5.45
N GLU A 12 7.95 0.77 6.71
CA GLU A 12 7.53 1.59 7.83
C GLU A 12 8.31 2.91 7.86
N GLY A 13 7.61 3.99 8.21
CA GLY A 13 8.25 5.29 8.41
C GLY A 13 8.54 6.04 7.12
N ALA A 14 8.28 5.46 5.94
CA ALA A 14 8.49 6.09 4.65
C ALA A 14 7.59 7.32 4.37
N GLY A 15 6.61 7.62 5.22
CA GLY A 15 5.77 8.82 5.09
C GLY A 15 4.56 8.69 4.16
N LYS A 16 4.15 7.46 3.79
CA LYS A 16 3.00 7.18 2.92
C LYS A 16 1.72 7.92 3.34
N SER A 17 1.30 7.74 4.59
CA SER A 17 0.06 8.36 5.11
C SER A 17 0.13 9.89 5.08
N THR A 18 1.32 10.48 5.28
CA THR A 18 1.54 11.93 5.14
C THR A 18 1.32 12.36 3.71
N GLN A 19 1.95 11.68 2.74
CA GLN A 19 1.82 12.03 1.33
C GLN A 19 0.39 11.89 0.81
N VAL A 20 -0.31 10.82 1.18
CA VAL A 20 -1.73 10.61 0.82
C VAL A 20 -2.60 11.78 1.32
N LYS A 21 -2.41 12.22 2.57
CA LYS A 21 -3.15 13.34 3.17
C LYS A 21 -2.83 14.68 2.51
N LEU A 22 -1.58 14.92 2.11
CA LEU A 22 -1.17 16.14 1.43
C LEU A 22 -1.64 16.20 -0.03
N LEU A 23 -1.82 15.04 -0.66
CA LEU A 23 -2.16 14.95 -2.07
C LEU A 23 -3.67 15.13 -2.32
N ALA A 24 -4.53 14.66 -1.41
CA ALA A 24 -5.98 14.77 -1.57
C ALA A 24 -6.46 16.22 -1.82
N PRO A 25 -6.13 17.20 -0.97
CA PRO A 25 -6.58 18.59 -1.17
C PRO A 25 -6.08 19.19 -2.49
N TRP A 26 -4.90 18.79 -2.95
CA TRP A 26 -4.35 19.26 -4.22
C TRP A 26 -5.14 18.70 -5.42
N LEU A 27 -5.53 17.42 -5.38
CA LEU A 27 -6.38 16.82 -6.43
C LEU A 27 -7.80 17.41 -6.41
N GLU A 28 -8.35 17.66 -5.21
CA GLU A 28 -9.65 18.30 -5.04
C GLU A 28 -9.66 19.73 -5.60
N ALA A 29 -8.59 20.49 -5.38
CA ALA A 29 -8.41 21.82 -5.98
C ALA A 29 -8.33 21.79 -7.52
N GLN A 30 -8.08 20.63 -8.13
CA GLN A 30 -8.15 20.41 -9.58
C GLN A 30 -9.52 19.91 -10.06
N GLY A 31 -10.55 19.95 -9.19
CA GLY A 31 -11.91 19.55 -9.53
C GLY A 31 -12.14 18.04 -9.50
N ARG A 32 -11.28 17.26 -8.85
CA ARG A 32 -11.43 15.80 -8.75
C ARG A 32 -12.09 15.41 -7.44
N GLU A 33 -13.00 14.44 -7.51
CA GLU A 33 -13.47 13.75 -6.32
C GLU A 33 -12.44 12.71 -5.89
N VAL A 34 -12.02 12.77 -4.61
CA VAL A 34 -10.97 11.90 -4.07
C VAL A 34 -11.52 11.01 -2.97
N VAL A 35 -11.13 9.74 -2.97
CA VAL A 35 -11.39 8.79 -1.89
C VAL A 35 -10.04 8.40 -1.27
N LEU A 36 -9.84 8.80 -0.02
CA LEU A 36 -8.71 8.35 0.78
C LEU A 36 -9.04 7.05 1.47
N THR A 37 -8.17 6.05 1.33
CA THR A 37 -8.35 4.79 2.02
C THR A 37 -7.03 4.10 2.35
N ARG A 38 -7.07 2.97 3.07
CA ARG A 38 -5.89 2.20 3.45
C ARG A 38 -6.18 0.72 3.67
N GLU A 39 -5.15 -0.10 3.51
CA GLU A 39 -5.17 -1.51 3.93
C GLU A 39 -4.10 -1.80 5.00
N PRO A 40 -4.42 -2.62 6.01
CA PRO A 40 -5.75 -3.15 6.32
C PRO A 40 -6.60 -2.09 7.04
N GLY A 41 -7.93 -2.25 7.06
CA GLY A 41 -8.78 -1.55 8.03
C GLY A 41 -9.97 -0.78 7.48
N ASN A 42 -9.96 -0.41 6.20
CA ASN A 42 -11.03 0.42 5.63
C ASN A 42 -12.11 -0.40 4.90
N GLY A 43 -12.08 -1.74 4.98
CA GLY A 43 -13.13 -2.64 4.51
C GLY A 43 -14.42 -2.66 5.35
N GLY A 44 -14.70 -1.61 6.15
CA GLY A 44 -15.83 -1.61 7.10
C GLY A 44 -15.55 -2.41 8.38
N TRP A 45 -16.58 -3.05 8.96
CA TRP A 45 -16.46 -3.76 10.23
C TRP A 45 -15.40 -4.88 10.17
N LEU A 46 -15.39 -5.67 9.08
CA LEU A 46 -14.45 -6.77 8.90
C LEU A 46 -13.03 -6.23 8.84
N GLY A 47 -12.81 -5.12 8.12
CA GLY A 47 -11.50 -4.51 8.03
C GLY A 47 -10.97 -4.04 9.39
N VAL A 48 -11.84 -3.43 10.21
CA VAL A 48 -11.49 -3.03 11.58
C VAL A 48 -11.05 -4.23 12.41
N GLU A 49 -11.79 -5.34 12.38
CA GLU A 49 -11.42 -6.54 13.13
C GLU A 49 -10.18 -7.23 12.59
N VAL A 50 -10.05 -7.38 11.27
CA VAL A 50 -8.84 -7.94 10.65
C VAL A 50 -7.63 -7.10 11.03
N ARG A 51 -7.73 -5.77 10.90
CA ARG A 51 -6.65 -4.85 11.31
C ARG A 51 -6.30 -5.06 12.78
N ARG A 52 -7.29 -5.17 13.66
CA ARG A 52 -7.05 -5.45 15.07
C ARG A 52 -6.28 -6.76 15.25
N LEU A 53 -6.67 -7.84 14.56
CA LEU A 53 -6.01 -9.15 14.67
C LEU A 53 -4.56 -9.13 14.16
N VAL A 54 -4.31 -8.55 12.99
CA VAL A 54 -2.96 -8.59 12.39
C VAL A 54 -1.96 -7.67 13.08
N LEU A 55 -2.44 -6.62 13.77
CA LEU A 55 -1.62 -5.70 14.55
C LEU A 55 -1.39 -6.16 16.00
N LEU A 56 -2.27 -6.98 16.57
CA LEU A 56 -2.12 -7.51 17.93
C LEU A 56 -1.11 -8.65 18.00
N SER A 57 -0.52 -8.77 19.19
CA SER A 57 0.80 -9.35 19.50
C SER A 57 0.99 -10.86 19.32
N GLU A 58 -0.06 -11.62 19.03
CA GLU A 58 0.07 -13.07 18.95
C GLU A 58 0.66 -13.51 17.61
N PRO A 59 1.68 -14.39 17.61
CA PRO A 59 2.18 -14.98 16.38
C PRO A 59 1.07 -15.74 15.65
N MET A 60 1.06 -15.63 14.34
CA MET A 60 0.20 -16.42 13.46
C MET A 60 1.06 -17.01 12.35
N SER A 61 0.60 -18.11 11.74
CA SER A 61 1.31 -18.65 10.58
C SER A 61 1.30 -17.62 9.44
N PRO A 62 2.35 -17.55 8.61
CA PRO A 62 2.40 -16.60 7.49
C PRO A 62 1.19 -16.72 6.54
N GLU A 63 0.66 -17.94 6.35
CA GLU A 63 -0.52 -18.18 5.51
C GLU A 63 -1.77 -17.55 6.14
N ALA A 64 -1.97 -17.72 7.44
CA ALA A 64 -3.08 -17.11 8.16
C ALA A 64 -2.99 -15.58 8.11
N GLU A 65 -1.78 -15.02 8.31
CA GLU A 65 -1.50 -13.59 8.16
C GLU A 65 -1.93 -13.09 6.77
N TYR A 66 -1.46 -13.76 5.71
CA TYR A 66 -1.78 -13.38 4.34
C TYR A 66 -3.28 -13.50 4.02
N LEU A 67 -3.93 -14.57 4.48
CA LEU A 67 -5.36 -14.79 4.24
C LEU A 67 -6.23 -13.77 4.98
N LEU A 68 -5.83 -13.33 6.17
CA LEU A 68 -6.49 -12.23 6.89
C LEU A 68 -6.38 -10.92 6.10
N TYR A 69 -5.18 -10.54 5.65
CA TYR A 69 -5.02 -9.37 4.76
C TYR A 69 -5.85 -9.50 3.47
N SER A 70 -5.93 -10.71 2.91
CA SER A 70 -6.71 -10.97 1.70
C SER A 70 -8.22 -10.86 1.93
N ALA A 71 -8.71 -11.24 3.12
CA ALA A 71 -10.11 -11.09 3.51
C ALA A 71 -10.51 -9.62 3.66
N ASP A 72 -9.71 -8.79 4.35
CA ASP A 72 -9.92 -7.34 4.42
C ASP A 72 -9.91 -6.71 3.02
N ARG A 73 -8.92 -7.07 2.19
CA ARG A 73 -8.81 -6.58 0.82
C ARG A 73 -10.02 -6.92 -0.05
N ALA A 74 -10.55 -8.15 0.05
CA ALA A 74 -11.74 -8.57 -0.70
C ALA A 74 -12.93 -7.65 -0.40
N GLU A 75 -13.18 -7.40 0.89
CA GLU A 75 -14.28 -6.56 1.33
C GLU A 75 -14.04 -5.09 1.00
N HIS A 76 -12.82 -4.62 1.16
CA HIS A 76 -12.42 -3.25 0.85
C HIS A 76 -12.56 -2.92 -0.63
N VAL A 77 -12.14 -3.82 -1.52
CA VAL A 77 -12.34 -3.67 -2.97
C VAL A 77 -13.82 -3.59 -3.30
N ARG A 78 -14.63 -4.51 -2.78
CA ARG A 78 -16.07 -4.58 -3.09
C ARG A 78 -16.85 -3.37 -2.56
N ARG A 79 -16.54 -2.90 -1.35
CA ARG A 79 -17.32 -1.86 -0.67
C ARG A 79 -16.86 -0.43 -0.96
N VAL A 80 -15.56 -0.23 -1.20
CA VAL A 80 -14.97 1.11 -1.24
C VAL A 80 -14.33 1.38 -2.59
N ILE A 81 -13.35 0.56 -2.99
CA ILE A 81 -12.51 0.87 -4.14
C ILE A 81 -13.31 0.76 -5.44
N ALA A 82 -13.92 -0.39 -5.73
CA ALA A 82 -14.62 -0.60 -7.00
C ALA A 82 -15.81 0.38 -7.20
N PRO A 83 -16.67 0.64 -6.19
CA PRO A 83 -17.72 1.65 -6.32
C PRO A 83 -17.18 3.07 -6.58
N ALA A 84 -16.09 3.47 -5.90
CA ALA A 84 -15.48 4.78 -6.11
C ALA A 84 -14.91 4.93 -7.53
N LEU A 85 -14.26 3.88 -8.04
CA LEU A 85 -13.75 3.86 -9.42
C LEU A 85 -14.89 3.88 -10.43
N ALA A 86 -15.99 3.15 -10.20
CA ALA A 86 -17.15 3.18 -11.08
C ALA A 86 -17.79 4.59 -11.14
N ALA A 87 -17.72 5.34 -10.04
CA ALA A 87 -18.17 6.73 -9.96
C ALA A 87 -17.16 7.76 -10.54
N GLY A 88 -16.06 7.32 -11.15
CA GLY A 88 -15.07 8.23 -11.76
C GLY A 88 -14.11 8.91 -10.79
N LYS A 89 -14.08 8.50 -9.51
CA LYS A 89 -13.27 9.14 -8.47
C LYS A 89 -11.81 8.73 -8.53
N VAL A 90 -10.92 9.54 -7.94
CA VAL A 90 -9.53 9.16 -7.69
C VAL A 90 -9.44 8.49 -6.32
N VAL A 91 -9.09 7.20 -6.29
CA VAL A 91 -8.86 6.45 -5.06
C VAL A 91 -7.37 6.47 -4.74
N LEU A 92 -7.01 7.10 -3.62
CA LEU A 92 -5.66 7.06 -3.05
C LEU A 92 -5.64 6.05 -1.89
N CYS A 93 -4.87 4.98 -2.03
CA CYS A 93 -4.84 3.89 -1.06
C CYS A 93 -3.45 3.72 -0.44
N ASP A 94 -3.35 3.90 0.87
CA ASP A 94 -2.15 3.58 1.65
C ASP A 94 -2.06 2.07 1.85
N ARG A 95 -1.12 1.44 1.14
CA ARG A 95 -0.94 -0.01 0.98
C ARG A 95 -2.05 -0.71 0.18
N TYR A 96 -1.66 -1.75 -0.54
CA TYR A 96 -2.54 -2.68 -1.26
C TYR A 96 -1.85 -4.04 -1.40
N LEU A 97 -2.04 -4.76 -2.51
CA LEU A 97 -1.46 -6.07 -2.76
C LEU A 97 0.07 -6.09 -2.73
N ASP A 98 0.75 -5.04 -3.19
CA ASP A 98 2.21 -5.01 -3.24
C ASP A 98 2.83 -5.07 -1.83
N SER A 99 2.17 -4.49 -0.81
CA SER A 99 2.50 -4.75 0.61
C SER A 99 2.45 -6.24 0.93
N SER A 100 1.40 -6.97 0.55
CA SER A 100 1.34 -8.40 0.87
C SER A 100 2.41 -9.22 0.17
N LEU A 101 2.76 -8.86 -1.07
CA LEU A 101 3.84 -9.53 -1.79
C LEU A 101 5.21 -9.24 -1.14
N ALA A 102 5.46 -8.00 -0.71
CA ALA A 102 6.70 -7.63 -0.03
C ALA A 102 6.82 -8.28 1.36
N TYR A 103 5.78 -8.19 2.19
CA TYR A 103 5.82 -8.68 3.58
C TYR A 103 5.66 -10.19 3.67
N GLN A 104 4.57 -10.74 3.12
CA GLN A 104 4.30 -12.17 3.23
C GLN A 104 5.09 -12.98 2.19
N GLY A 105 5.35 -12.43 1.00
CA GLY A 105 6.20 -13.08 0.00
C GLY A 105 7.68 -13.02 0.38
N TYR A 106 8.29 -11.85 0.27
CA TYR A 106 9.73 -11.70 0.49
C TYR A 106 10.12 -11.71 1.98
N GLY A 107 9.34 -11.08 2.84
CA GLY A 107 9.63 -11.03 4.28
C GLY A 107 9.47 -12.39 4.96
N ARG A 108 8.32 -13.04 4.78
CA ARG A 108 7.98 -14.35 5.38
C ARG A 108 8.41 -15.57 4.55
N GLY A 109 8.71 -15.40 3.26
CA GLY A 109 9.15 -16.47 2.38
C GLY A 109 8.02 -17.30 1.75
N LEU A 110 6.78 -16.79 1.71
CA LEU A 110 5.70 -17.49 1.02
C LEU A 110 5.86 -17.44 -0.51
N ASP A 111 5.35 -18.47 -1.18
CA ASP A 111 5.37 -18.56 -2.64
C ASP A 111 4.58 -17.41 -3.28
N LEU A 112 5.26 -16.58 -4.07
CA LEU A 112 4.64 -15.43 -4.75
C LEU A 112 3.55 -15.85 -5.75
N GLY A 113 3.66 -17.04 -6.34
CA GLY A 113 2.66 -17.58 -7.25
C GLY A 113 1.32 -17.80 -6.55
N TRP A 114 1.36 -18.47 -5.39
CA TRP A 114 0.22 -18.71 -4.52
C TRP A 114 -0.41 -17.40 -4.04
N LEU A 115 0.40 -16.43 -3.56
CA LEU A 115 -0.12 -15.11 -3.17
C LEU A 115 -0.84 -14.43 -4.35
N ARG A 116 -0.24 -14.41 -5.53
CA ARG A 116 -0.88 -13.78 -6.70
C ARG A 116 -2.17 -14.49 -7.10
N ALA A 117 -2.23 -15.83 -7.03
CA ALA A 117 -3.42 -16.61 -7.35
C ALA A 117 -4.59 -16.28 -6.40
N VAL A 118 -4.33 -16.25 -5.08
CA VAL A 118 -5.33 -15.84 -4.10
C VAL A 118 -5.78 -14.40 -4.35
N ALA A 119 -4.82 -13.49 -4.57
CA ALA A 119 -5.10 -12.08 -4.82
C ALA A 119 -6.04 -11.86 -6.02
N VAL A 120 -5.81 -12.56 -7.14
CA VAL A 120 -6.68 -12.46 -8.33
C VAL A 120 -8.13 -12.82 -7.98
N GLY A 121 -8.36 -13.86 -7.19
CA GLY A 121 -9.69 -14.26 -6.75
C GLY A 121 -10.39 -13.22 -5.88
N VAL A 122 -9.66 -12.60 -4.94
CA VAL A 122 -10.25 -11.64 -3.98
C VAL A 122 -10.39 -10.22 -4.53
N THR A 123 -9.53 -9.80 -5.47
CA THR A 123 -9.58 -8.45 -6.07
C THR A 123 -10.28 -8.42 -7.43
N GLN A 124 -10.68 -9.58 -7.97
CA GLN A 124 -11.18 -9.72 -9.35
C GLN A 124 -10.20 -9.18 -10.39
N GLY A 125 -8.90 -9.29 -10.10
CA GLY A 125 -7.83 -8.79 -10.96
C GLY A 125 -7.66 -7.27 -10.95
N LEU A 126 -8.33 -6.53 -10.05
CA LEU A 126 -8.13 -5.09 -9.91
C LEU A 126 -6.66 -4.79 -9.57
N LYS A 127 -6.02 -4.01 -10.44
CA LYS A 127 -4.66 -3.50 -10.25
C LYS A 127 -4.67 -1.98 -10.15
N PRO A 128 -3.74 -1.38 -9.38
CA PRO A 128 -3.54 0.06 -9.41
C PRO A 128 -3.11 0.51 -10.81
N HIS A 129 -3.58 1.68 -11.22
CA HIS A 129 -3.11 2.36 -12.42
C HIS A 129 -1.72 2.94 -12.20
N ARG A 130 -1.41 3.30 -10.94
CA ARG A 130 -0.09 3.76 -10.51
C ARG A 130 0.19 3.32 -9.09
N THR A 131 1.45 3.01 -8.81
CA THR A 131 1.95 2.71 -7.47
C THR A 131 3.17 3.56 -7.18
N PHE A 132 3.09 4.39 -6.15
CA PHE A 132 4.23 5.15 -5.66
C PHE A 132 4.90 4.36 -4.55
N LEU A 133 6.11 3.86 -4.81
CA LEU A 133 6.94 3.19 -3.82
C LEU A 133 7.83 4.25 -3.17
N LEU A 134 7.56 4.59 -1.92
CA LEU A 134 8.39 5.47 -1.11
C LEU A 134 9.52 4.62 -0.50
N ASP A 135 10.68 4.60 -1.14
CA ASP A 135 11.82 3.79 -0.72
C ASP A 135 12.61 4.47 0.40
N LEU A 136 12.95 3.71 1.44
CA LEU A 136 13.71 4.18 2.59
C LEU A 136 14.53 3.01 3.17
N PRO A 137 15.79 3.22 3.60
CA PRO A 137 16.50 2.21 4.38
C PRO A 137 15.71 1.85 5.66
N PRO A 138 15.50 0.55 5.96
CA PRO A 138 14.68 0.15 7.10
C PRO A 138 15.15 0.71 8.44
N GLU A 139 16.46 0.86 8.62
CA GLU A 139 17.09 1.42 9.81
C GLU A 139 16.60 2.85 10.08
N VAL A 140 16.45 3.65 9.02
CA VAL A 140 15.94 5.03 9.10
C VAL A 140 14.44 5.03 9.37
N GLY A 141 13.70 4.12 8.74
CA GLY A 141 12.24 4.00 8.90
C GLY A 141 11.83 3.60 10.32
N LEU A 142 12.46 2.55 10.86
CA LEU A 142 12.17 1.99 12.19
C LEU A 142 12.55 2.96 13.32
N ALA A 143 13.52 3.85 13.11
CA ALA A 143 13.88 4.89 14.08
C ALA A 143 12.79 5.97 14.25
N ARG A 144 11.82 6.07 13.33
CA ARG A 144 10.76 7.08 13.37
C ARG A 144 9.59 6.72 14.30
N PHE A 145 9.55 5.51 14.88
CA PHE A 145 8.42 5.03 15.70
C PHE A 145 8.79 4.82 17.17
N ALA A 146 7.93 5.34 18.06
CA ALA A 146 8.03 5.12 19.51
C ALA A 146 7.18 3.94 20.02
N GLY A 147 6.20 3.46 19.24
CA GLY A 147 5.40 2.28 19.56
C GLY A 147 5.42 1.34 18.36
N ARG A 148 5.87 0.10 18.58
CA ARG A 148 6.01 -0.92 17.53
C ARG A 148 4.86 -1.92 17.57
N ASP A 149 4.14 -2.05 16.45
CA ASP A 149 3.21 -3.14 16.20
C ASP A 149 3.94 -4.48 16.01
N ARG A 150 3.20 -5.56 15.77
CA ARG A 150 3.77 -6.91 15.61
C ARG A 150 4.77 -7.01 14.46
N LEU A 151 4.51 -6.38 13.31
CA LEU A 151 5.40 -6.41 12.15
C LEU A 151 6.62 -5.51 12.35
N GLU A 152 6.45 -4.37 13.01
CA GLU A 152 7.54 -3.44 13.37
C GLU A 152 8.53 -4.02 14.39
N ARG A 153 8.16 -5.13 15.05
CA ARG A 153 9.03 -5.87 15.98
C ARG A 153 9.86 -6.96 15.31
N GLU A 154 9.67 -7.20 14.03
CA GLU A 154 10.47 -8.18 13.30
C GLU A 154 11.95 -7.77 13.27
N PRO A 155 12.88 -8.74 13.10
CA PRO A 155 14.30 -8.46 12.96
C PRO A 155 14.60 -7.55 11.78
N LEU A 156 15.71 -6.81 11.83
CA LEU A 156 16.10 -5.88 10.76
C LEU A 156 16.21 -6.59 9.40
N GLU A 157 16.70 -7.84 9.40
CA GLU A 157 16.83 -8.68 8.19
C GLU A 157 15.47 -8.94 7.53
N PHE A 158 14.38 -9.02 8.31
CA PHE A 158 13.03 -9.11 7.75
C PHE A 158 12.69 -7.85 6.97
N HIS A 159 12.86 -6.68 7.56
CA HIS A 159 12.56 -5.41 6.88
C HIS A 159 13.47 -5.15 5.67
N GLN A 160 14.72 -5.61 5.72
CA GLN A 160 15.62 -5.57 4.56
C GLN A 160 15.12 -6.45 3.41
N ARG A 161 14.63 -7.68 3.70
CA ARG A 161 13.97 -8.52 2.68
C ARG A 161 12.70 -7.89 2.13
N VAL A 162 11.89 -7.25 2.97
CA VAL A 162 10.68 -6.53 2.54
C VAL A 162 11.02 -5.39 1.58
N ARG A 163 12.01 -4.55 1.92
CA ARG A 163 12.48 -3.47 1.04
C ARG A 163 12.99 -4.02 -0.30
N ALA A 164 13.84 -5.04 -0.27
CA ALA A 164 14.34 -5.68 -1.48
C ALA A 164 13.19 -6.22 -2.34
N GLY A 165 12.19 -6.85 -1.71
CA GLY A 165 10.99 -7.33 -2.37
C GLY A 165 10.21 -6.23 -3.08
N TYR A 166 10.01 -5.08 -2.44
CA TYR A 166 9.38 -3.92 -3.07
C TYR A 166 10.15 -3.43 -4.31
N LEU A 167 11.48 -3.36 -4.23
CA LEU A 167 12.31 -2.92 -5.34
C LEU A 167 12.27 -3.89 -6.52
N GLU A 168 12.24 -5.21 -6.25
CA GLU A 168 12.06 -6.22 -7.30
C GLU A 168 10.66 -6.14 -7.95
N LEU A 169 9.60 -5.91 -7.17
CA LEU A 169 8.26 -5.68 -7.70
C LEU A 169 8.22 -4.42 -8.61
N ALA A 170 8.85 -3.33 -8.17
CA ALA A 170 8.92 -2.09 -8.94
C ALA A 170 9.70 -2.28 -10.25
N LYS A 171 10.81 -3.00 -10.21
CA LYS A 171 11.62 -3.34 -11.38
C LYS A 171 10.88 -4.23 -12.38
N ALA A 172 10.03 -5.13 -11.90
CA ALA A 172 9.24 -6.02 -12.75
C ALA A 172 8.06 -5.32 -13.45
N GLU A 173 7.54 -4.21 -12.88
CA GLU A 173 6.41 -3.46 -13.43
C GLU A 173 6.71 -1.95 -13.57
N PRO A 174 7.75 -1.55 -14.33
CA PRO A 174 8.26 -0.18 -14.35
C PRO A 174 7.29 0.85 -14.94
N GLN A 175 6.26 0.41 -15.67
CA GLN A 175 5.20 1.27 -16.17
C GLN A 175 4.16 1.62 -15.10
N ARG A 176 3.97 0.73 -14.10
CA ARG A 176 3.00 0.91 -13.02
C ARG A 176 3.64 1.59 -11.81
N PHE A 177 4.89 1.25 -11.50
CA PHE A 177 5.61 1.77 -10.35
C PHE A 177 6.34 3.08 -10.64
N VAL A 178 6.39 3.93 -9.63
CA VAL A 178 7.31 5.07 -9.53
C VAL A 178 7.99 4.96 -8.17
N VAL A 179 9.31 4.84 -8.17
CA VAL A 179 10.11 4.76 -6.95
C VAL A 179 10.54 6.16 -6.57
N LEU A 180 10.22 6.57 -5.34
CA LEU A 180 10.51 7.88 -4.78
C LEU A 180 11.48 7.71 -3.61
N ASP A 181 12.48 8.57 -3.53
CA ASP A 181 13.43 8.59 -2.41
C ASP A 181 12.78 9.24 -1.18
N ALA A 182 12.40 8.40 -0.21
CA ALA A 182 11.73 8.85 1.01
C ALA A 182 12.69 9.34 2.11
N THR A 183 13.99 9.48 1.79
CA THR A 183 14.94 10.22 2.63
C THR A 183 14.80 11.74 2.47
N GLN A 184 14.17 12.19 1.38
CA GLN A 184 13.94 13.60 1.11
C GLN A 184 12.86 14.20 2.02
N SER A 185 12.71 15.54 1.99
CA SER A 185 11.68 16.21 2.76
C SER A 185 10.28 15.85 2.25
N PRO A 186 9.24 15.90 3.11
CA PRO A 186 7.86 15.67 2.70
C PRO A 186 7.45 16.51 1.50
N GLU A 187 7.88 17.78 1.43
CA GLU A 187 7.56 18.72 0.35
C GLU A 187 8.19 18.34 -0.99
N ALA A 188 9.43 17.85 -0.97
CA ALA A 188 10.13 17.39 -2.17
C ALA A 188 9.44 16.17 -2.79
N ILE A 189 9.14 15.16 -1.95
CA ILE A 189 8.39 13.96 -2.36
C ILE A 189 7.02 14.36 -2.91
N GLN A 190 6.36 15.33 -2.26
CA GLN A 190 5.06 15.82 -2.69
C GLN A 190 5.16 16.43 -4.10
N ALA A 191 6.14 17.31 -4.34
CA ALA A 191 6.32 17.94 -5.64
C ALA A 191 6.51 16.91 -6.77
N GLU A 192 7.27 15.85 -6.51
CA GLU A 192 7.47 14.75 -7.46
C GLU A 192 6.16 13.98 -7.72
N LEU A 193 5.41 13.64 -6.66
CA LEU A 193 4.07 13.03 -6.78
C LEU A 193 3.13 13.85 -7.66
N ARG A 194 3.06 15.17 -7.43
CA ARG A 194 2.24 16.09 -8.23
C ARG A 194 2.65 16.09 -9.69
N SER A 195 3.96 16.10 -9.98
CA SER A 195 4.49 16.06 -11.35
C SER A 195 4.03 14.80 -12.09
N HIS A 196 4.17 13.63 -11.47
CA HIS A 196 3.72 12.36 -12.05
C HIS A 196 2.21 12.31 -12.28
N LEU A 197 1.42 12.76 -11.30
CA LEU A 197 -0.03 12.74 -11.39
C LEU A 197 -0.60 13.76 -12.37
N SER A 198 0.06 14.92 -12.51
CA SER A 198 -0.31 15.91 -13.52
C SER A 198 -0.11 15.41 -14.94
N THR A 199 0.77 14.41 -15.13
CA THR A 199 0.96 13.74 -16.42
C THR A 199 -0.06 12.61 -16.60
N LEU A 200 -0.29 11.81 -15.55
CA LEU A 200 -1.18 10.65 -15.58
C LEU A 200 -2.65 11.02 -15.74
N LEU A 201 -3.07 12.11 -15.10
CA LEU A 201 -4.48 12.47 -14.97
C LEU A 201 -4.94 13.52 -15.99
N ARG A 202 -4.09 13.90 -16.94
CA ARG A 202 -4.50 14.69 -18.12
C ARG A 202 -5.57 13.95 -18.91
#